data_AF-Q6EBA9-F1
#
_entry.id   AF-Q6EBA9-F1
#
_cell.length_a   1.000
_cell.length_b   1.000
_cell.length_c   1.000
_cell.angle_alpha   90.00
_cell.angle_beta   90.00
_cell.angle_gamma   90.00
#
_symmetry.space_group_name_H-M   'P 1'
#
loop_
_entity.id
_entity.type
_entity.pdbx_description
1 polymer ?
#
loop_
_entity_poly.entity_id
_entity_poly.type
_entity_poly.pdbx_seq_one_letter_code
_entity_poly.pdbx_strand_id
1 'polypeptide(L)'
;MKTLEDIKAMSYQEKDELEDLVLEIIDNNDLVKLKDILKDYPVKISCYELNIKDEDGDFPLFDPFNLIIRAAHACEDNNNDFS
;
A
#
# COMPACT_ATOMS: atom_id res chain seq x y z
N MET A 1 -8.47 1.76 -12.17
CA MET A 1 -8.79 2.36 -10.85
C MET A 1 -9.93 1.63 -10.19
N LYS A 2 -9.66 1.12 -8.99
CA LYS A 2 -10.61 0.50 -8.06
C LYS A 2 -11.42 1.56 -7.33
N THR A 3 -12.65 1.19 -6.99
CA THR A 3 -13.55 1.96 -6.14
C THR A 3 -13.50 1.47 -4.69
N LEU A 4 -14.13 2.21 -3.79
CA LEU A 4 -14.30 1.80 -2.40
C LEU A 4 -15.01 0.45 -2.27
N GLU A 5 -16.05 0.23 -3.08
CA GLU A 5 -16.82 -1.02 -3.04
C GLU A 5 -16.01 -2.19 -3.58
N ASP A 6 -15.14 -1.96 -4.59
CA ASP A 6 -14.21 -2.99 -5.06
C ASP A 6 -13.24 -3.42 -3.94
N ILE A 7 -12.72 -2.47 -3.15
CA ILE A 7 -11.81 -2.74 -2.04
C ILE A 7 -12.53 -3.45 -0.89
N LYS A 8 -13.76 -3.04 -0.55
CA LYS A 8 -14.56 -3.73 0.48
C LYS A 8 -14.91 -5.16 0.10
N ALA A 9 -15.10 -5.43 -1.19
CA ALA A 9 -15.42 -6.76 -1.71
C ALA A 9 -14.25 -7.74 -1.67
N MET A 10 -13.00 -7.26 -1.56
CA MET A 10 -11.83 -8.11 -1.38
C MET A 10 -11.91 -8.85 -0.04
N SER A 11 -11.52 -10.11 -0.04
CA SER A 11 -11.28 -10.89 1.18
C SER A 11 -10.12 -10.29 1.99
N TYR A 12 -10.05 -10.64 3.27
CA TYR A 12 -8.94 -10.21 4.12
C TYR A 12 -7.59 -10.67 3.56
N GLN A 13 -7.51 -11.93 3.11
CA GLN A 13 -6.30 -12.50 2.51
C GLN A 13 -5.85 -11.74 1.25
N GLU A 14 -6.78 -11.36 0.36
CA GLU A 14 -6.42 -10.57 -0.83
C GLU A 14 -5.90 -9.17 -0.49
N LYS A 15 -6.33 -8.59 0.64
CA LYS A 15 -5.85 -7.29 1.11
C LYS A 15 -4.45 -7.41 1.71
N ASP A 16 -4.24 -8.43 2.53
CA ASP A 16 -2.96 -8.76 3.16
C ASP A 16 -1.88 -9.04 2.11
N GLU A 17 -2.17 -9.93 1.15
CA GLU A 17 -1.26 -10.25 0.04
C GLU A 17 -0.93 -9.03 -0.84
N LEU A 18 -1.90 -8.11 -1.01
CA LEU A 18 -1.68 -6.88 -1.76
C LEU A 18 -0.81 -5.88 -0.99
N GLU A 19 -1.01 -5.73 0.31
CA GLU A 19 -0.17 -4.89 1.15
C GLU A 19 1.27 -5.43 1.17
N ASP A 20 1.45 -6.73 1.39
CA ASP A 20 2.76 -7.40 1.33
C ASP A 20 3.48 -7.16 -0.01
N LEU A 21 2.77 -7.31 -1.12
CA LEU A 21 3.32 -7.04 -2.46
C LEU A 21 3.78 -5.58 -2.61
N VAL A 22 2.97 -4.63 -2.15
CA VAL A 22 3.31 -3.20 -2.22
C VAL A 22 4.54 -2.90 -1.36
N LEU A 23 4.60 -3.46 -0.15
CA LEU A 23 5.74 -3.29 0.75
C LEU A 23 7.01 -3.93 0.19
N GLU A 24 6.93 -5.12 -0.41
CA GLU A 24 8.08 -5.76 -1.07
C GLU A 24 8.61 -4.92 -2.24
N ILE A 25 7.71 -4.33 -3.04
CA ILE A 25 8.10 -3.45 -4.14
C ILE A 25 8.80 -2.19 -3.63
N ILE A 26 8.34 -1.62 -2.52
CA ILE A 26 8.98 -0.48 -1.85
C ILE A 26 10.36 -0.87 -1.35
N ASP A 27 10.49 -2.00 -0.65
CA ASP A 27 11.76 -2.49 -0.12
C ASP A 27 12.80 -2.70 -1.22
N ASN A 28 12.35 -3.15 -2.40
CA ASN A 28 13.20 -3.33 -3.58
C ASN A 28 13.48 -2.04 -4.37
N ASN A 29 12.96 -0.89 -3.92
CA ASN A 29 13.02 0.40 -4.61
C ASN A 29 12.54 0.32 -6.09
N ASP A 30 11.56 -0.55 -6.39
CA ASP A 30 11.07 -0.76 -7.76
C ASP A 30 9.92 0.22 -8.08
N LEU A 31 10.28 1.48 -8.33
CA LEU A 31 9.29 2.53 -8.57
C LEU A 31 8.45 2.33 -9.83
N VAL A 32 8.94 1.57 -10.81
CA VAL A 32 8.17 1.26 -12.02
C VAL A 32 6.98 0.38 -11.66
N LYS A 33 7.19 -0.69 -10.89
CA LYS A 33 6.11 -1.55 -10.42
C LYS A 33 5.21 -0.85 -9.42
N LEU A 34 5.76 -0.03 -8.51
CA LEU A 34 4.96 0.72 -7.54
C LEU A 34 3.97 1.65 -8.25
N LYS A 35 4.47 2.40 -9.25
CA LYS A 35 3.63 3.29 -10.08
C LYS A 35 2.58 2.50 -10.84
N ASP A 36 2.88 1.28 -11.29
CA ASP A 36 1.92 0.47 -12.03
C ASP A 36 0.76 -0.02 -11.16
N ILE A 37 1.05 -0.54 -9.96
CA ILE A 37 0.04 -0.95 -8.99
C ILE A 37 -0.81 0.24 -8.56
N LEU A 38 -0.19 1.34 -8.12
CA LEU A 38 -0.92 2.47 -7.54
C LEU A 38 -1.83 3.20 -8.55
N LYS A 39 -1.69 2.99 -9.87
CA LYS A 39 -2.67 3.45 -10.87
C LYS A 39 -4.06 2.91 -10.60
N ASP A 40 -4.15 1.70 -10.05
CA ASP A 40 -5.41 1.06 -9.75
C ASP A 40 -5.93 1.35 -8.34
N TYR A 41 -5.11 1.93 -7.45
CA TYR A 41 -5.46 2.14 -6.05
C TYR A 41 -5.35 3.63 -5.66
N PRO A 42 -6.42 4.42 -5.85
CA PRO A 42 -6.40 5.84 -5.55
C PRO A 42 -6.09 6.10 -4.07
N VAL A 43 -5.08 6.94 -3.81
CA VAL A 43 -4.58 7.25 -2.46
C VAL A 43 -5.69 7.63 -1.46
N LYS A 44 -6.67 8.45 -1.89
CA LYS A 44 -7.79 8.84 -1.01
C LYS A 44 -8.53 7.62 -0.44
N ILE A 45 -8.79 6.63 -1.28
CA ILE A 45 -9.55 5.44 -0.90
C ILE A 45 -8.62 4.46 -0.20
N SER A 46 -7.43 4.21 -0.75
CA SER A 46 -6.54 3.16 -0.28
C SER A 46 -5.80 3.48 1.02
N CYS A 47 -5.48 4.76 1.29
CA CYS A 47 -4.66 5.14 2.45
C CYS A 47 -5.41 5.94 3.53
N TYR A 48 -6.54 6.57 3.21
CA TYR A 48 -7.24 7.47 4.15
C TYR A 48 -8.63 7.00 4.55
N GLU A 49 -9.33 6.24 3.69
CA GLU A 49 -10.62 5.68 4.05
C GLU A 49 -10.43 4.35 4.77
N LEU A 50 -11.09 4.19 5.92
CA LEU A 50 -11.00 2.98 6.74
C LEU A 50 -11.97 1.93 6.18
N ASN A 51 -11.43 1.04 5.34
CA ASN A 51 -12.20 0.14 4.48
C ASN A 51 -12.07 -1.33 4.92
N ILE A 52 -11.21 -1.58 5.89
CA ILE A 52 -11.03 -2.87 6.56
C ILE A 52 -11.62 -2.72 7.94
N LYS A 53 -12.53 -3.63 8.30
CA LYS A 53 -13.12 -3.69 9.64
C LYS A 53 -12.80 -5.03 10.22
N ASP A 54 -12.09 -5.05 11.34
CA ASP A 54 -11.80 -6.26 12.08
C ASP A 54 -12.06 -6.04 13.59
N GLU A 55 -11.59 -6.97 14.40
CA GLU A 55 -11.73 -6.93 15.86
C GLU A 55 -10.83 -5.90 16.55
N ASP A 56 -9.75 -5.48 15.89
CA ASP A 56 -8.74 -4.55 16.40
C ASP A 56 -8.99 -3.10 15.95
N GLY A 57 -9.84 -2.89 14.93
CA GLY A 57 -10.30 -1.57 14.53
C GLY A 57 -10.73 -1.44 13.08
N ASP A 58 -10.85 -0.18 12.67
CA ASP A 58 -11.12 0.21 11.30
C ASP A 58 -9.78 0.66 10.68
N PHE A 59 -9.30 -0.03 9.63
CA PHE A 59 -7.99 0.19 9.01
C PHE A 59 -8.11 0.58 7.51
N PRO A 60 -7.17 1.38 6.98
CA PRO A 60 -7.04 1.60 5.54
C PRO A 60 -6.55 0.32 4.83
N LEU A 61 -6.60 0.30 3.49
CA LEU A 61 -6.02 -0.81 2.72
C LEU A 61 -4.49 -0.83 2.80
N PHE A 62 -3.88 0.35 2.79
CA PHE A 62 -2.45 0.51 3.01
C PHE A 62 -2.24 1.47 4.16
N ASP A 63 -1.50 1.06 5.20
CA ASP A 63 -1.13 1.97 6.27
C ASP A 63 -0.12 3.03 5.74
N PRO A 64 -0.51 4.31 5.65
CA PRO A 64 0.37 5.36 5.13
C PRO A 64 1.65 5.51 5.96
N PHE A 65 1.61 5.25 7.27
CA PHE A 65 2.79 5.33 8.12
C PHE A 65 3.80 4.24 7.74
N ASN A 66 3.34 3.00 7.60
CA ASN A 66 4.18 1.87 7.22
C ASN A 66 4.80 2.08 5.82
N LEU A 67 4.00 2.52 4.84
CA LEU A 67 4.49 2.84 3.49
C LEU A 67 5.63 3.86 3.51
N ILE A 68 5.48 4.96 4.27
CA ILE A 68 6.47 6.04 4.32
C ILE A 68 7.76 5.57 5.00
N ILE A 69 7.66 4.83 6.11
CA ILE A 69 8.83 4.32 6.82
C ILE A 69 9.61 3.35 5.95
N ARG A 70 8.93 2.40 5.31
CA ARG A 70 9.57 1.41 4.43
C ARG A 70 10.25 2.09 3.24
N ALA A 71 9.61 3.08 2.64
CA ALA A 71 10.20 3.87 1.56
C ALA A 71 11.43 4.67 2.02
N ALA A 72 11.41 5.23 3.23
CA ALA A 72 12.57 5.94 3.78
C ALA A 72 13.75 4.99 4.03
N HIS A 73 13.51 3.80 4.58
CA HIS A 73 14.53 2.76 4.76
C HIS A 73 15.11 2.27 3.43
N ALA A 74 14.25 1.93 2.47
CA ALA A 74 14.70 1.52 1.14
C ALA A 74 15.55 2.61 0.47
N CYS A 75 15.17 3.88 0.62
CA CYS A 75 15.95 5.01 0.12
C CYS A 75 17.34 5.11 0.77
N GLU A 76 17.44 4.96 2.09
CA GLU A 76 18.72 4.93 2.81
C GLU A 76 19.66 3.84 2.27
N ASP A 77 19.14 2.62 2.07
CA ASP A 77 19.88 1.48 1.53
C ASP A 77 20.30 1.67 0.05
N ASN A 78 19.63 2.58 -0.66
CA ASN A 78 19.88 2.91 -2.06
C ASN A 78 20.60 4.25 -2.25
N ASN A 79 21.51 4.63 -1.33
CA ASN A 79 22.29 5.88 -1.38
C ASN A 79 21.44 7.17 -1.35
N ASN A 80 20.33 7.15 -0.61
CA ASN A 80 19.34 8.23 -0.56
C ASN A 80 18.67 8.50 -1.93
N ASP A 81 18.48 7.45 -2.73
CA ASP A 81 17.82 7.55 -4.02
C ASP A 81 16.31 7.26 -3.92
N PHE A 82 15.50 8.24 -4.32
CA PHE A 82 14.04 8.18 -4.41
C PHE A 82 13.54 8.02 -5.87
N SER A 83 14.41 7.66 -6.82
CA SER A 83 14.17 7.71 -8.29
C SER A 83 13.14 6.75 -8.84
#